data_AF-A0A0G9K232-F1
#
_entry.id   AF-A0A0G9K232-F1
#
_cell.length_a   1.000
_cell.length_b   1.000
_cell.length_c   1.000
_cell.angle_alpha   90.00
_cell.angle_beta   90.00
_cell.angle_gamma   90.00
#
_symmetry.space_group_name_H-M   'P 1'
#
loop_
_entity.id
_entity.type
_entity.pdbx_description
1 polymer ?
#
loop_
_entity_poly.entity_id
_entity_poly.type
_entity_poly.pdbx_seq_one_letter_code
_entity_poly.pdbx_strand_id
1 'polypeptide(L)'
;MKIEFKKVPQTAKELLTQFNSVEIEGIFCRISSSLVKVEAVLKGNTAIDCCRCGVSEIVEVNEELRLLLSDGIYKGNEEEFLVIEIENSLIDFDEIIESELNSIKSDYYICKNCLQNSDNFEKEF
;
A
#
# COMPACT_ATOMS: atom_id res chain seq x y z
N MET A 1 -4.50 -12.26 1.93
CA MET A 1 -5.91 -12.76 1.87
C MET A 1 -6.45 -12.58 0.45
N LYS A 2 -7.17 -13.57 -0.10
CA LYS A 2 -7.81 -13.45 -1.44
C LYS A 2 -9.33 -13.59 -1.37
N ILE A 3 -10.08 -12.77 -2.11
CA ILE A 3 -11.55 -12.82 -2.18
C ILE A 3 -12.06 -12.43 -3.57
N GLU A 4 -12.99 -13.22 -4.12
CA GLU A 4 -13.67 -12.85 -5.37
C GLU A 4 -14.60 -11.66 -5.13
N PHE A 5 -14.66 -10.70 -6.05
CA PHE A 5 -15.53 -9.50 -5.98
C PHE A 5 -16.98 -9.83 -5.60
N LYS A 6 -17.54 -10.89 -6.19
CA LYS A 6 -18.93 -11.34 -5.93
C LYS A 6 -19.18 -11.79 -4.49
N LYS A 7 -18.13 -12.16 -3.74
CA LYS A 7 -18.20 -12.62 -2.34
C LYS A 7 -18.00 -11.49 -1.34
N VAL A 8 -17.61 -10.29 -1.79
CA VAL A 8 -17.49 -9.13 -0.91
C VAL A 8 -18.90 -8.69 -0.45
N PRO A 9 -19.12 -8.53 0.87
CA PRO A 9 -20.42 -8.13 1.40
C PRO A 9 -20.77 -6.70 1.02
N GLN A 10 -22.07 -6.40 0.87
CA GLN A 10 -22.56 -5.02 0.67
C GLN A 10 -22.50 -4.19 1.95
N THR A 11 -22.57 -4.83 3.11
CA THR A 11 -22.38 -4.19 4.41
C THR A 11 -20.90 -4.15 4.76
N ALA A 12 -20.47 -3.10 5.47
CA ALA A 12 -19.12 -3.01 6.03
C ALA A 12 -18.79 -4.28 6.83
N LYS A 13 -17.64 -4.88 6.51
CA LYS A 13 -17.08 -6.02 7.21
C LYS A 13 -15.67 -5.69 7.64
N GLU A 14 -15.27 -6.20 8.81
CA GLU A 14 -13.91 -6.10 9.31
C GLU A 14 -12.92 -6.74 8.32
N LEU A 15 -11.86 -5.99 8.02
CA LEU A 15 -10.68 -6.41 7.31
C LEU A 15 -9.55 -6.51 8.32
N LEU A 16 -8.96 -7.69 8.43
CA LEU A 16 -7.74 -7.93 9.20
C LEU A 16 -6.94 -9.01 8.49
N THR A 17 -5.82 -8.63 7.89
CA THR A 17 -4.89 -9.56 7.26
C THR A 17 -3.48 -9.00 7.35
N GLN A 18 -2.50 -9.88 7.28
CA GLN A 18 -1.09 -9.51 7.36
C GLN A 18 -0.33 -10.10 6.17
N PHE A 19 0.67 -9.36 5.72
CA PHE A 19 1.67 -9.82 4.75
C PHE A 19 3.06 -9.41 5.27
N ASN A 20 3.95 -10.40 5.40
CA ASN A 20 5.23 -10.25 6.09
C ASN A 20 5.06 -9.72 7.53
N SER A 21 5.63 -8.55 7.83
CA SER A 21 5.60 -7.89 9.16
C SER A 21 4.67 -6.67 9.17
N VAL A 22 3.72 -6.61 8.23
CA VAL A 22 2.80 -5.50 8.06
C VAL A 22 1.37 -6.02 7.98
N GLU A 23 0.50 -5.40 8.78
CA GLU A 23 -0.92 -5.71 8.91
C GLU A 23 -1.75 -4.59 8.27
N ILE A 24 -2.82 -4.97 7.58
CA ILE A 24 -3.88 -4.06 7.17
C ILE A 24 -5.11 -4.34 8.04
N GLU A 25 -5.56 -3.31 8.75
CA GLU A 25 -6.73 -3.37 9.64
C GLU A 25 -7.75 -2.29 9.27
N GLY A 26 -9.03 -2.65 9.21
CA GLY A 26 -10.08 -1.68 8.87
C GLY A 26 -11.38 -2.32 8.46
N ILE A 27 -12.05 -1.70 7.49
CA ILE A 27 -13.30 -2.18 6.93
C ILE A 27 -13.28 -2.19 5.40
N PHE A 28 -14.07 -3.09 4.82
CA PHE A 28 -14.32 -3.15 3.39
C PHE A 28 -15.75 -3.54 3.10
N CYS A 29 -16.30 -2.99 2.01
CA CYS A 29 -17.60 -3.37 1.49
C CYS A 29 -17.73 -3.12 0.00
N ARG A 30 -18.63 -3.87 -0.62
CA ARG A 30 -19.00 -3.67 -2.02
C ARG A 30 -20.03 -2.56 -2.13
N ILE A 31 -19.69 -1.50 -2.85
CA ILE A 31 -20.55 -0.33 -3.08
C ILE A 31 -21.29 -0.38 -4.42
N SER A 32 -20.78 -1.16 -5.39
CA SER A 32 -21.47 -1.43 -6.66
C SER A 32 -21.13 -2.83 -7.18
N SER A 33 -21.67 -3.25 -8.33
CA SER A 33 -21.32 -4.53 -8.94
C SER A 33 -19.84 -4.68 -9.26
N SER A 34 -19.12 -3.58 -9.46
CA SER A 34 -17.71 -3.54 -9.88
C SER A 34 -16.83 -2.69 -8.98
N LEU A 35 -17.32 -2.24 -7.82
CA LEU A 35 -16.56 -1.39 -6.90
C LEU A 35 -16.65 -1.88 -5.46
N VAL A 36 -15.47 -1.98 -4.84
CA VAL A 36 -15.29 -2.24 -3.42
C VAL A 36 -14.58 -1.07 -2.79
N LYS A 37 -15.14 -0.56 -1.70
CA LYS A 37 -14.54 0.48 -0.89
C LYS A 37 -13.76 -0.17 0.26
N VAL A 38 -12.56 0.32 0.51
CA VAL A 38 -11.71 -0.08 1.64
C VAL A 38 -11.30 1.18 2.41
N GLU A 39 -11.50 1.16 3.73
CA GLU A 39 -11.00 2.17 4.66
C GLU A 39 -10.24 1.44 5.75
N ALA A 40 -8.92 1.58 5.76
CA ALA A 40 -8.03 0.78 6.59
C ALA A 40 -6.80 1.58 7.03
N VAL A 41 -6.01 0.99 7.91
CA VAL A 41 -4.69 1.46 8.30
C VAL A 41 -3.69 0.35 8.05
N LEU A 42 -2.57 0.69 7.41
CA LEU A 42 -1.43 -0.19 7.21
C LEU A 42 -0.44 0.04 8.36
N LYS A 43 -0.16 -1.00 9.14
CA LYS A 43 0.70 -0.91 10.34
C LYS A 43 1.73 -2.01 10.38
N GLY A 44 2.96 -1.68 10.75
CA GLY A 44 3.99 -2.67 10.98
C GLY A 44 5.36 -2.13 10.61
N ASN A 45 6.25 -3.02 10.19
CA ASN A 45 7.64 -2.66 9.92
C ASN A 45 8.09 -3.22 8.58
N THR A 46 8.89 -2.45 7.85
CA THR A 46 9.49 -2.89 6.59
C THR A 46 10.97 -2.51 6.53
N ALA A 47 11.76 -3.32 5.83
CA ALA A 47 13.15 -2.99 5.53
C ALA A 47 13.19 -2.09 4.30
N ILE A 48 13.97 -1.02 4.38
CA ILE A 48 14.18 -0.07 3.30
C ILE A 48 15.67 0.24 3.15
N ASP A 49 16.12 0.33 1.91
CA ASP A 49 17.52 0.63 1.59
C ASP A 49 17.72 2.14 1.44
N CYS A 50 18.76 2.67 2.07
CA CYS A 50 19.16 4.05 1.84
C CYS A 50 19.59 4.25 0.40
N CYS A 51 18.94 5.16 -0.33
CA CYS A 51 19.25 5.45 -1.73
C CYS A 51 20.67 6.00 -1.95
N ARG A 52 21.34 6.50 -0.89
CA ARG A 52 22.70 7.05 -0.98
C ARG A 52 23.80 6.04 -0.69
N CYS A 53 23.63 5.19 0.33
CA CYS A 53 24.70 4.27 0.77
C CYS A 53 24.33 2.79 0.70
N GLY A 54 23.09 2.44 0.37
CA GLY A 54 22.62 1.06 0.26
C GLY A 54 22.50 0.31 1.58
N VAL A 55 22.64 0.98 2.73
CA VAL A 55 22.41 0.35 4.03
C VAL A 55 20.91 0.18 4.25
N SER A 56 20.50 -1.04 4.57
CA SER A 56 19.13 -1.36 4.95
C SER A 56 18.85 -0.95 6.39
N GLU A 57 17.74 -0.25 6.62
CA GLU A 57 17.21 0.06 7.95
C GLU A 57 15.76 -0.42 8.05
N ILE A 58 15.29 -0.65 9.28
CA ILE A 58 13.88 -0.96 9.54
C ILE A 58 13.15 0.35 9.77
N VAL A 59 12.09 0.59 9.01
CA VAL A 59 11.17 1.73 9.19
C VAL A 59 9.81 1.24 9.66
N GLU A 60 9.18 2.07 10.50
CA GLU A 60 7.80 1.89 10.93
C GLU A 60 6.86 2.35 9.82
N VAL A 61 5.84 1.53 9.55
CA VAL A 61 4.74 1.79 8.63
C VAL A 61 3.51 2.06 9.48
N ASN A 62 2.86 3.21 9.25
CA ASN A 62 1.60 3.59 9.89
C ASN A 62 0.88 4.58 8.97
N GLU A 63 0.14 4.05 8.00
CA GLU A 63 -0.48 4.84 6.92
C GLU A 63 -1.98 4.58 6.81
N GLU A 64 -2.77 5.65 6.63
CA GLU A 64 -4.19 5.54 6.35
C GLU A 64 -4.41 5.18 4.87
N LEU A 65 -5.18 4.13 4.63
CA LEU A 65 -5.52 3.65 3.29
C LEU A 65 -7.00 3.87 3.00
N ARG A 66 -7.30 4.65 1.97
CA ARG A 66 -8.66 4.88 1.46
C ARG A 66 -8.68 4.46 0.01
N LEU A 67 -9.12 3.23 -0.23
CA LEU A 67 -9.02 2.58 -1.53
C LEU A 67 -10.39 2.37 -2.18
N LEU A 68 -10.40 2.45 -3.50
CA LEU A 68 -11.46 1.93 -4.36
C LEU A 68 -10.90 0.84 -5.25
N LEU A 69 -11.35 -0.39 -5.03
CA LEU A 69 -10.99 -1.53 -5.86
C LEU A 69 -12.03 -1.65 -6.97
N SER A 70 -11.61 -1.43 -8.21
CA SER A 70 -12.45 -1.49 -9.41
C SER A 70 -12.23 -2.81 -10.13
N ASP A 71 -13.30 -3.56 -10.40
CA ASP A 71 -13.25 -4.76 -11.25
C ASP A 71 -13.24 -4.33 -12.72
N GLY A 72 -12.04 -4.15 -13.27
CA GLY A 72 -11.79 -3.53 -14.57
C GLY A 72 -11.64 -2.01 -14.53
N ILE A 73 -11.71 -1.39 -15.71
CA ILE A 73 -11.36 0.03 -15.92
C ILE A 73 -12.29 0.95 -15.12
N TYR A 74 -11.70 1.77 -14.26
CA TYR A 74 -12.39 2.79 -13.50
C TYR A 74 -12.59 4.06 -14.34
N LYS A 75 -13.78 4.67 -14.25
CA LYS A 75 -14.17 5.84 -15.05
C LYS A 75 -14.62 7.04 -14.22
N GLY A 76 -14.51 6.96 -12.90
CA GLY A 76 -14.85 8.06 -12.01
C GLY A 76 -13.69 9.03 -11.84
N ASN A 77 -13.88 10.01 -10.97
CA ASN A 77 -12.95 11.10 -10.70
C ASN A 77 -12.83 11.39 -9.20
N GLU A 78 -12.91 10.34 -8.37
CA GLU A 78 -12.87 10.45 -6.92
C GLU A 78 -11.41 10.65 -6.43
N GLU A 79 -10.96 11.92 -6.38
CA GLU A 79 -9.58 12.28 -6.00
C GLU A 79 -9.20 11.92 -4.55
N GLU A 80 -10.19 11.69 -3.67
CA GLU A 80 -9.97 11.34 -2.26
C GLU A 80 -9.53 9.87 -2.07
N PHE A 81 -9.75 9.01 -3.07
CA PHE A 81 -9.47 7.59 -2.99
C PHE A 81 -8.36 7.19 -3.96
N LEU A 82 -7.46 6.33 -3.48
CA LEU A 82 -6.56 5.61 -4.37
C LEU A 82 -7.35 4.49 -5.06
N VAL A 83 -7.39 4.53 -6.39
CA VAL A 83 -8.11 3.53 -7.18
C VAL A 83 -7.15 2.44 -7.62
N ILE A 84 -7.50 1.19 -7.35
CA ILE A 84 -6.78 0.01 -7.82
C ILE A 84 -7.69 -0.76 -8.78
N GLU A 85 -7.25 -0.89 -10.03
CA GLU A 85 -7.95 -1.69 -11.04
C GLU A 85 -7.51 -3.15 -10.90
N ILE A 86 -8.46 -4.03 -10.64
CA ILE A 86 -8.25 -5.45 -10.39
C ILE A 86 -8.55 -6.24 -11.66
N GLU A 87 -7.66 -7.16 -11.99
CA GLU A 87 -7.86 -8.13 -13.06
C GLU A 87 -8.51 -9.42 -12.54
N ASN A 88 -9.32 -10.08 -13.36
CA ASN A 88 -9.94 -11.38 -13.08
C ASN A 88 -10.90 -11.44 -11.88
N SER A 89 -11.48 -10.30 -11.46
CA SER A 89 -12.48 -10.22 -10.38
C SER A 89 -12.01 -10.82 -9.04
N LEU A 90 -10.70 -10.88 -8.80
CA LEU A 90 -10.10 -11.44 -7.58
C LEU A 90 -9.27 -10.38 -6.85
N ILE A 91 -9.72 -10.00 -5.66
CA ILE A 91 -8.99 -9.07 -4.80
C ILE A 91 -7.94 -9.88 -4.04
N ASP A 92 -6.68 -9.49 -4.18
CA ASP A 92 -5.56 -10.03 -3.41
C ASP A 92 -5.00 -8.94 -2.48
N PHE A 93 -5.36 -9.02 -1.20
CA PHE A 93 -4.87 -8.06 -0.21
C PHE A 93 -3.38 -8.20 0.07
N ASP A 94 -2.77 -9.35 -0.22
CA ASP A 94 -1.33 -9.51 -0.04
C ASP A 94 -0.58 -8.69 -1.11
N GLU A 95 -1.08 -8.69 -2.35
CA GLU A 95 -0.60 -7.85 -3.45
C GLU A 95 -0.81 -6.35 -3.17
N ILE A 96 -1.97 -5.98 -2.63
CA ILE A 96 -2.23 -4.59 -2.22
C ILE A 96 -1.21 -4.14 -1.17
N ILE A 97 -1.01 -4.92 -0.10
CA ILE A 97 -0.01 -4.59 0.93
C ILE A 97 1.39 -4.50 0.31
N GLU A 98 1.77 -5.45 -0.54
CA GLU A 98 3.07 -5.44 -1.21
C GLU A 98 3.27 -4.21 -2.10
N SER A 99 2.24 -3.80 -2.84
CA SER A 99 2.23 -2.57 -3.65
C SER A 99 2.48 -1.32 -2.80
N GLU A 100 1.73 -1.16 -1.70
CA GLU A 100 1.90 0.00 -0.82
C GLU A 100 3.30 0.02 -0.19
N LEU A 101 3.81 -1.14 0.25
CA LEU A 101 5.18 -1.23 0.76
C LEU A 101 6.23 -0.89 -0.28
N ASN A 102 5.99 -1.22 -1.56
CA ASN A 102 6.88 -0.84 -2.65
C ASN A 102 6.79 0.66 -2.98
N SER A 103 5.62 1.28 -2.81
CA SER A 103 5.45 2.73 -2.90
C SER A 103 6.30 3.43 -1.84
N ILE A 104 6.19 3.02 -0.57
CA ILE A 104 7.01 3.56 0.54
C ILE A 104 8.50 3.39 0.26
N LYS A 105 8.92 2.24 -0.27
CA LYS A 105 10.34 2.00 -0.63
C LYS A 105 10.82 2.89 -1.77
N SER A 106 9.91 3.39 -2.60
CA SER A 106 10.22 4.24 -3.75
C SER A 106 10.34 5.73 -3.37
N ASP A 107 10.01 6.13 -2.14
CA ASP A 107 10.05 7.53 -1.65
C ASP A 107 11.47 8.08 -1.38
N TYR A 108 12.50 7.51 -2.01
CA TYR A 108 13.89 7.94 -1.90
C TYR A 108 14.40 8.08 -0.46
N TYR A 109 14.25 7.02 0.33
CA TYR A 109 14.71 7.00 1.72
C TYR A 109 16.21 7.29 1.86
N ILE A 110 16.55 8.19 2.80
CA ILE A 110 17.94 8.53 3.16
C ILE A 110 18.14 8.26 4.65
N CYS A 111 19.08 7.38 4.97
CA CYS A 111 19.41 7.06 6.35
C CYS A 111 19.99 8.27 7.11
N LYS A 112 19.90 8.22 8.44
CA LYS A 112 20.38 9.30 9.33
C LYS A 112 21.85 9.64 9.09
N ASN A 113 22.69 8.63 8.85
CA ASN A 113 24.12 8.83 8.58
C ASN A 113 24.36 9.63 7.29
N CYS A 114 23.57 9.38 6.25
CA CYS A 114 23.65 10.09 4.98
C CYS A 114 22.98 11.48 4.99
N LEU A 115 22.05 11.73 5.92
CA LEU A 115 21.53 13.08 6.20
C LEU A 115 22.55 13.95 6.93
N GLN A 116 23.36 13.36 7.81
CA GLN A 116 24.37 14.07 8.60
C GLN A 116 25.66 14.33 7.82
N ASN A 117 26.03 13.45 6.88
CA ASN A 117 27.19 13.63 6.02
C ASN A 117 26.81 14.40 4.74
N SER A 118 26.75 15.73 4.82
CA SER A 118 26.56 16.59 3.65
C SER A 118 27.80 16.71 2.74
N ASP A 119 28.96 16.18 3.14
CA ASP A 119 30.24 16.52 2.46
C ASP A 119 30.59 15.64 1.24
N ASN A 120 29.70 14.76 0.78
CA ASN A 120 29.88 13.99 -0.46
C ASN A 120 28.81 14.38 -1.48
N PHE A 121 28.88 15.61 -1.97
CA PHE A 121 28.17 16.01 -3.18
C PHE A 121 28.95 15.52 -4.41
N GLU A 122 28.26 14.72 -5.22
CA GLU A 122 28.52 14.42 -6.63
C GLU A 122 29.99 14.40 -7.08
N LYS A 123 30.63 13.22 -7.02
CA LYS A 123 31.68 12.91 -7.99
C LYS A 123 31.01 12.50 -9.29
N GLU A 124 30.73 13.48 -10.14
CA GLU A 124 30.55 13.20 -11.57
C GLU A 124 31.80 12.46 -12.07
N PHE A 125 31.61 11.30 -12.70
CA PHE A 125 32.64 10.56 -13.41
C PHE A 125 32.56 10.85 -14.91
#